data_AF-A0A1P8RIJ7-F1
#
_entry.id   AF-A0A1P8RIJ7-F1
#
_cell.length_a   1.000
_cell.length_b   1.000
_cell.length_c   1.000
_cell.angle_alpha   90.00
_cell.angle_beta   90.00
_cell.angle_gamma   90.00
#
_symmetry.space_group_name_H-M   'P 1'
#
loop_
_entity.id
_entity.type
_entity.pdbx_description
1 polymer ?
#
loop_
_entity_poly.entity_id
_entity_poly.type
_entity_poly.pdbx_seq_one_letter_code
_entity_poly.pdbx_strand_id
1 'polypeptide(L)'
;MEPSLITAYLLLTRPEIQQVYDEDTQEVTKEEIQTVEMIPFRVDTKYGILEVFANKDSVSNVTNKIGQVTSWETTIENTSFSPQQVLSTIESRYRVELNSIKISDYPITDSAVGSFQIDIDDQNLGRDLLNKHSGDISYLGASVKTDGESVTIGIYNSGSIIVYNNIDNMATVLDVIKEGVVGGGEEVNYA
;
A
#
# COMPACT_ATOMS: atom_id res chain seq x y z
N MET A 1 9.83 24.61 13.31
CA MET A 1 9.66 23.64 12.21
C MET A 1 8.59 22.69 12.67
N GLU A 2 7.45 22.64 11.97
CA GLU A 2 6.50 21.56 12.22
C GLU A 2 7.16 20.23 11.83
N PRO A 3 6.90 19.14 12.57
CA PRO A 3 7.38 17.84 12.17
C PRO A 3 6.79 17.51 10.79
N SER A 4 7.65 17.21 9.82
CA SER A 4 7.20 16.77 8.48
C SER A 4 6.49 15.42 8.51
N LEU A 5 6.50 14.76 9.66
CA LEU A 5 6.07 13.39 9.86
C LEU A 5 5.37 13.27 11.22
N ILE A 6 4.10 12.92 11.21
CA ILE A 6 3.28 12.74 12.42
C ILE A 6 2.83 11.28 12.46
N THR A 7 3.26 10.52 13.47
CA THR A 7 2.86 9.11 13.66
C THR A 7 1.80 9.02 14.75
N ALA A 8 0.76 8.23 14.50
CA ALA A 8 -0.33 8.02 15.44
C ALA A 8 -0.96 6.63 15.30
N TYR A 9 -1.80 6.27 16.27
CA TYR A 9 -2.60 5.05 16.25
C TYR A 9 -4.08 5.40 16.34
N LEU A 10 -4.89 4.81 15.47
CA LEU A 10 -6.34 4.77 15.65
C LEU A 10 -6.70 3.56 16.50
N LEU A 11 -7.37 3.82 17.63
CA LEU A 11 -7.90 2.78 18.50
C LEU A 11 -9.38 2.53 18.15
N LEU A 12 -9.69 1.31 17.71
CA LEU A 12 -11.07 0.88 17.47
C LEU A 12 -11.47 -0.15 18.51
N THR A 13 -12.49 0.16 19.29
CA THR A 13 -13.08 -0.79 20.22
C THR A 13 -14.21 -1.52 19.51
N ARG A 14 -14.18 -2.86 19.50
CA ARG A 14 -15.22 -3.70 18.90
C ARG A 14 -15.59 -4.83 19.86
N PRO A 15 -16.89 -5.15 20.00
CA PRO A 15 -17.30 -6.37 20.68
C PRO A 15 -16.98 -7.58 19.81
N GLU A 16 -16.36 -8.59 20.40
CA GLU A 16 -16.06 -9.86 19.75
C GLU A 16 -16.60 -11.01 20.60
N ILE A 17 -17.28 -11.96 19.97
CA ILE A 17 -17.75 -13.17 20.66
C ILE A 17 -16.65 -14.21 20.59
N GLN A 18 -16.05 -14.53 21.73
CA GLN A 18 -15.05 -15.58 21.84
C GLN A 18 -15.62 -16.80 22.57
N GLN A 19 -15.11 -17.97 22.18
CA GLN A 19 -15.36 -19.21 22.90
C GLN A 19 -14.36 -19.30 24.04
N VAL A 20 -14.85 -19.21 25.27
CA VAL A 20 -14.03 -19.32 26.48
C VAL A 20 -14.36 -20.66 27.12
N TYR A 21 -13.31 -21.40 27.48
CA TYR A 21 -13.49 -22.61 28.27
C TYR A 21 -13.64 -22.22 29.73
N ASP A 22 -14.78 -22.56 30.32
CA ASP A 22 -15.05 -22.36 31.74
C ASP A 22 -14.55 -23.60 32.51
N GLU A 23 -13.50 -23.43 33.30
CA GLU A 23 -12.89 -24.52 34.08
C GLU A 23 -13.82 -25.04 35.20
N ASP A 24 -14.73 -24.21 35.71
CA ASP A 24 -15.64 -24.56 36.80
C ASP A 24 -16.83 -25.39 36.30
N THR A 25 -17.36 -25.05 35.12
CA THR A 25 -18.48 -25.79 34.50
C THR A 25 -18.02 -26.89 33.54
N GLN A 26 -16.74 -26.90 33.15
CA GLN A 26 -16.16 -27.74 32.10
C GLN A 26 -16.83 -27.59 30.73
N GLU A 27 -17.50 -26.47 30.49
CA GLU A 27 -18.22 -26.18 29.25
C GLU A 27 -17.54 -25.06 28.45
N VAL A 28 -17.82 -25.03 27.14
CA VAL A 28 -17.42 -23.93 26.27
C VAL A 28 -18.57 -22.93 26.21
N THR A 29 -18.35 -21.74 26.75
CA THR A 29 -19.33 -20.65 26.74
C THR A 29 -18.93 -19.59 25.71
N LYS A 30 -19.92 -18.82 25.26
CA LYS A 30 -19.69 -17.66 24.37
C LYS A 30 -19.71 -16.40 25.22
N GLU A 31 -18.59 -15.70 25.29
CA GLU A 31 -18.47 -14.43 25.98
C GLU A 31 -18.26 -13.29 24.98
N GLU A 32 -18.94 -12.17 25.21
CA GLU A 32 -18.70 -10.94 24.47
C GLU A 32 -17.59 -10.16 25.17
N ILE A 33 -16.41 -10.11 24.54
CA ILE A 33 -15.27 -9.35 25.04
C ILE A 33 -15.06 -8.10 24.19
N GLN A 34 -14.63 -7.02 24.83
CA GLN A 34 -14.24 -5.79 24.13
C GLN A 34 -12.80 -5.92 23.67
N THR A 35 -12.57 -5.95 22.37
CA THR A 35 -11.23 -5.94 21.78
C THR A 35 -10.87 -4.54 21.31
N VAL A 36 -9.59 -4.18 21.44
CA VAL A 36 -9.05 -2.91 20.95
C VAL A 36 -8.11 -3.21 19.79
N GLU A 37 -8.55 -2.88 18.59
CA GLU A 37 -7.74 -2.92 17.39
C GLU A 37 -6.93 -1.61 17.31
N MET A 38 -5.60 -1.73 17.11
CA MET A 38 -4.70 -0.60 16.93
C MET A 38 -4.29 -0.52 15.47
N ILE A 39 -4.68 0.56 14.78
CA ILE A 39 -4.32 0.81 13.39
C ILE A 39 -3.22 1.89 13.36
N PRO A 40 -1.96 1.55 13.06
CA PRO A 40 -0.89 2.53 12.91
C PRO A 40 -1.09 3.33 11.61
N PHE A 41 -0.93 4.65 11.70
CA PHE A 41 -0.90 5.53 10.54
C PHE A 41 0.09 6.67 10.72
N ARG A 42 0.47 7.30 9.61
CA ARG A 42 1.43 8.39 9.56
C ARG A 42 0.99 9.45 8.56
N VAL A 43 1.01 10.71 8.98
CA VAL A 43 0.81 11.86 8.10
C VAL A 43 2.17 12.41 7.74
N ASP A 44 2.52 12.33 6.46
CA ASP A 44 3.74 12.90 5.90
C ASP A 44 3.39 14.20 5.17
N THR A 45 3.59 15.33 5.85
CA THR A 45 3.25 16.65 5.32
C THR A 45 4.26 17.14 4.28
N LYS A 46 5.46 16.52 4.20
CA LYS A 46 6.43 16.82 3.14
C LYS A 46 5.92 16.34 1.78
N TYR A 47 5.30 15.16 1.75
CA TYR A 47 4.76 14.56 0.51
C TYR A 47 3.24 14.72 0.37
N GLY A 48 2.54 15.20 1.41
CA GLY A 48 1.08 15.30 1.42
C GLY A 48 0.40 13.93 1.45
N ILE A 49 1.02 12.92 2.07
CA ILE A 49 0.56 11.53 2.06
C ILE A 49 0.07 11.11 3.45
N LEU A 50 -1.05 10.38 3.46
CA LEU A 50 -1.49 9.58 4.60
C LEU A 50 -1.08 8.12 4.40
N GLU A 51 -0.17 7.62 5.22
CA GLU A 51 0.27 6.23 5.21
C GLU A 51 -0.51 5.45 6.27
N VAL A 52 -1.14 4.34 5.88
CA VAL A 52 -1.88 3.46 6.80
C VAL A 52 -1.24 2.09 6.76
N PHE A 53 -0.72 1.63 7.91
CA PHE A 53 0.04 0.38 8.04
C PHE A 53 -0.88 -0.76 8.46
N ALA A 54 -1.92 -1.03 7.67
CA ALA A 54 -2.92 -2.04 7.97
C ALA A 54 -3.62 -2.57 6.71
N ASN A 55 -4.62 -3.43 6.88
CA ASN A 55 -5.42 -3.94 5.78
C ASN A 55 -6.28 -2.84 5.13
N LYS A 56 -6.87 -3.14 3.96
CA LYS A 56 -7.66 -2.16 3.18
C LYS A 56 -8.84 -1.57 3.96
N ASP A 57 -9.51 -2.37 4.78
CA ASP A 57 -10.66 -1.93 5.59
C ASP A 57 -10.25 -0.89 6.65
N SER A 58 -9.01 -0.97 7.13
CA SER A 58 -8.45 -0.02 8.10
C SER A 58 -8.24 1.37 7.51
N VAL A 59 -7.98 1.49 6.19
CA VAL A 59 -7.81 2.78 5.51
C VAL A 59 -9.08 3.62 5.67
N SER A 60 -10.25 3.06 5.36
CA SER A 60 -11.54 3.73 5.50
C SER A 60 -11.83 4.17 6.94
N ASN A 61 -11.40 3.40 7.93
CA ASN A 61 -11.57 3.77 9.34
C ASN A 61 -10.71 4.99 9.72
N VAL A 62 -9.45 5.00 9.28
CA VAL A 62 -8.53 6.11 9.53
C VAL A 62 -9.00 7.38 8.82
N THR A 63 -9.33 7.30 7.53
CA THR A 63 -9.77 8.48 6.76
C THR A 63 -11.06 9.08 7.31
N ASN A 64 -12.05 8.25 7.65
CA ASN A 64 -13.28 8.72 8.30
C ASN A 64 -12.99 9.39 9.65
N LYS A 65 -12.08 8.84 10.46
CA LYS A 65 -11.78 9.43 11.77
C LYS A 65 -11.06 10.76 11.64
N ILE A 66 -10.12 10.89 10.72
CA ILE A 66 -9.46 12.16 10.41
C ILE A 66 -10.51 13.18 9.92
N GLY A 67 -11.41 12.78 9.02
CA GLY A 67 -12.53 13.61 8.57
C GLY A 67 -13.38 14.11 9.73
N GLN A 68 -13.78 13.23 10.66
CA GLN A 68 -14.53 13.64 11.86
C GLN A 68 -13.79 14.66 12.75
N VAL A 69 -12.49 14.44 13.00
CA VAL A 69 -11.69 15.31 13.87
C VAL A 69 -11.42 16.67 13.22
N THR A 70 -11.33 16.71 11.90
CA THR A 70 -11.12 17.93 11.10
C THR A 70 -12.43 18.59 10.67
N SER A 71 -13.57 18.16 11.19
CA SER A 71 -14.90 18.63 10.75
C SER A 71 -15.10 18.55 9.22
N TRP A 72 -14.44 17.58 8.58
CA TRP A 72 -14.42 17.35 7.14
C TRP A 72 -13.82 18.49 6.32
N GLU A 73 -13.02 19.36 6.94
CA GLU A 73 -12.28 20.43 6.26
C GLU A 73 -11.03 19.91 5.53
N THR A 74 -10.58 18.69 5.87
CA THR A 74 -9.46 18.02 5.20
C THR A 74 -9.97 17.01 4.17
N THR A 75 -9.63 17.22 2.90
CA THR A 75 -9.88 16.25 1.83
C THR A 75 -8.79 15.17 1.84
N ILE A 76 -9.20 13.91 1.93
CA ILE A 76 -8.31 12.74 1.78
C ILE A 76 -8.81 11.93 0.60
N GLU A 77 -8.01 11.87 -0.46
CA GLU A 77 -8.33 11.14 -1.69
C GLU A 77 -7.37 9.97 -1.87
N ASN A 78 -7.82 8.93 -2.57
CA ASN A 78 -6.92 7.87 -2.99
C ASN A 78 -6.02 8.44 -4.09
N THR A 79 -4.72 8.46 -3.81
CA THR A 79 -3.74 8.84 -4.80
C THR A 79 -3.71 7.78 -5.92
N SER A 80 -3.84 8.21 -7.17
CA SER A 80 -3.61 7.39 -8.34
C SER A 80 -2.17 7.55 -8.83
N PHE A 81 -1.43 6.45 -8.98
CA PHE A 81 -0.12 6.45 -9.61
C PHE A 81 0.02 5.28 -10.59
N SER A 82 0.88 5.46 -11.59
CA SER A 82 1.29 4.36 -12.45
C SER A 82 2.26 3.45 -11.70
N PRO A 83 2.00 2.13 -11.57
CA PRO A 83 2.96 1.20 -10.98
C PRO A 83 4.34 1.26 -11.65
N GLN A 84 4.37 1.50 -12.97
CA GLN A 84 5.60 1.62 -13.73
C GLN A 84 6.41 2.85 -13.35
N GLN A 85 5.74 3.97 -13.07
CA GLN A 85 6.40 5.21 -12.68
C GLN A 85 7.03 5.09 -11.28
N VAL A 86 6.33 4.46 -10.35
CA VAL A 86 6.88 4.16 -9.03
C VAL A 86 8.09 3.24 -9.18
N LEU A 87 7.98 2.19 -9.99
CA LEU A 87 9.08 1.27 -10.26
C LEU A 87 10.30 1.99 -10.87
N SER A 88 10.10 2.84 -11.90
CA SER A 88 11.21 3.56 -12.55
C SER A 88 11.91 4.54 -11.60
N THR A 89 11.15 5.15 -10.69
CA THR A 89 11.72 6.02 -9.65
C THR A 89 12.61 5.22 -8.68
N ILE A 90 12.20 4.01 -8.31
CA ILE A 90 13.01 3.11 -7.47
C ILE A 90 14.28 2.66 -8.21
N GLU A 91 14.15 2.32 -9.50
CA GLU A 91 15.27 1.89 -10.36
C GLU A 91 16.32 2.98 -10.58
N SER A 92 15.95 4.25 -10.44
CA SER A 92 16.90 5.35 -10.53
C SER A 92 17.93 5.36 -9.38
N ARG A 93 17.67 4.63 -8.29
CA ARG A 93 18.50 4.61 -7.08
C ARG A 93 18.93 3.21 -6.64
N TYR A 94 18.16 2.19 -6.98
CA TYR A 94 18.39 0.82 -6.53
C TYR A 94 18.38 -0.15 -7.70
N ARG A 95 19.09 -1.27 -7.53
CA ARG A 95 18.94 -2.41 -8.44
C ARG A 95 17.62 -3.12 -8.12
N VAL A 96 16.79 -3.31 -9.15
CA VAL A 96 15.48 -3.93 -9.02
C VAL A 96 15.36 -5.16 -9.90
N GLU A 97 14.78 -6.23 -9.36
CA GLU A 97 14.44 -7.46 -10.06
C GLU A 97 12.91 -7.59 -10.06
N LEU A 98 12.30 -7.73 -11.23
CA LEU A 98 10.86 -7.96 -11.35
C LEU A 98 10.55 -9.39 -10.93
N ASN A 99 9.56 -9.54 -10.05
CA ASN A 99 9.11 -10.84 -9.56
C ASN A 99 7.78 -11.25 -10.21
N SER A 100 6.87 -10.29 -10.42
CA SER A 100 5.55 -10.57 -11.02
C SER A 100 4.92 -9.34 -11.63
N ILE A 101 4.08 -9.54 -12.64
CA ILE A 101 3.31 -8.50 -13.32
C ILE A 101 1.86 -8.99 -13.45
N LYS A 102 0.91 -8.14 -13.08
CA LYS A 102 -0.51 -8.35 -13.38
C LYS A 102 -0.99 -7.29 -14.36
N ILE A 103 -1.61 -7.77 -15.42
CA ILE A 103 -2.27 -6.94 -16.43
C ILE A 103 -3.76 -7.20 -16.31
N SER A 104 -4.53 -6.13 -16.17
CA SER A 104 -5.98 -6.18 -16.01
C SER A 104 -6.69 -5.38 -17.08
N ASP A 105 -7.97 -5.72 -17.26
CA ASP A 105 -8.90 -5.02 -18.13
C ASP A 105 -8.46 -4.91 -19.60
N TYR A 106 -7.60 -5.83 -20.06
CA TYR A 106 -7.19 -5.85 -21.46
C TYR A 106 -8.33 -6.40 -22.34
N PRO A 107 -8.65 -5.76 -23.46
CA PRO A 107 -9.75 -6.20 -24.32
C PRO A 107 -9.37 -7.52 -25.03
N ILE A 108 -10.22 -8.54 -24.87
CA ILE A 108 -10.12 -9.81 -25.62
C ILE A 108 -11.05 -9.75 -26.83
N THR A 109 -12.26 -9.23 -26.64
CA THR A 109 -13.27 -8.96 -27.67
C THR A 109 -14.03 -7.69 -27.32
N ASP A 110 -14.93 -7.22 -28.19
CA ASP A 110 -15.79 -6.06 -27.96
C ASP A 110 -16.70 -6.19 -26.72
N SER A 111 -16.85 -7.39 -26.16
CA SER A 111 -17.70 -7.67 -25.00
C SER A 111 -16.99 -8.42 -23.86
N ALA A 112 -15.68 -8.63 -23.97
CA ALA A 112 -14.91 -9.38 -22.98
C ALA A 112 -13.58 -8.70 -22.67
N VAL A 113 -13.33 -8.50 -21.38
CA VAL A 113 -12.05 -8.06 -20.84
C VAL A 113 -11.39 -9.19 -20.06
N GLY A 114 -10.08 -9.28 -20.16
CA GLY A 114 -9.26 -10.28 -19.49
C GLY A 114 -8.42 -9.71 -18.36
N SER A 115 -7.93 -10.59 -17.50
CA SER A 115 -6.82 -10.28 -16.60
C SER A 115 -5.91 -11.48 -16.52
N PHE A 116 -4.60 -11.25 -16.48
CA PHE A 116 -3.63 -12.30 -16.22
C PHE A 116 -2.53 -11.81 -15.28
N GLN A 117 -1.93 -12.75 -14.57
CA GLN A 117 -0.77 -12.51 -13.72
C GLN A 117 0.32 -13.50 -14.11
N ILE A 118 1.55 -13.01 -14.22
CA ILE A 118 2.72 -13.78 -14.61
C ILE A 118 3.81 -13.57 -13.56
N ASP A 119 4.42 -14.66 -13.12
CA ASP A 119 5.66 -14.63 -12.34
C ASP A 119 6.85 -14.53 -13.30
N ILE A 120 7.80 -13.66 -12.98
CA ILE A 120 8.90 -13.26 -13.88
C ILE A 120 10.20 -13.93 -13.43
N ASP A 121 10.59 -14.97 -14.16
CA ASP A 121 11.91 -15.60 -14.00
C ASP A 121 12.95 -14.99 -14.95
N ASP A 122 12.53 -14.56 -16.15
CA ASP A 122 13.37 -13.88 -17.13
C ASP A 122 13.10 -12.36 -17.11
N GLN A 123 14.11 -11.60 -16.67
CA GLN A 123 14.01 -10.15 -16.57
C GLN A 123 13.79 -9.47 -17.93
N ASN A 124 14.30 -10.01 -19.03
CA ASN A 124 14.07 -9.43 -20.36
C ASN A 124 12.59 -9.53 -20.74
N LEU A 125 11.99 -10.70 -20.53
CA LEU A 125 10.55 -10.89 -20.73
C LEU A 125 9.74 -9.95 -19.83
N GLY A 126 10.13 -9.79 -18.57
CA GLY A 126 9.49 -8.85 -17.65
C GLY A 126 9.49 -7.42 -18.18
N ARG A 127 10.64 -6.95 -18.71
CA ARG A 127 10.77 -5.61 -19.31
C ARG A 127 9.94 -5.46 -20.59
N ASP A 128 9.91 -6.48 -21.43
CA ASP A 128 9.09 -6.47 -22.64
C ASP A 128 7.61 -6.38 -22.31
N LEU A 129 7.14 -7.11 -21.29
CA LEU A 129 5.76 -7.06 -20.82
C LEU A 129 5.41 -5.68 -20.24
N LEU A 130 6.31 -5.06 -19.45
CA LEU A 130 6.12 -3.69 -18.97
C LEU A 130 5.90 -2.73 -20.14
N ASN A 131 6.80 -2.75 -21.12
CA ASN A 131 6.73 -1.80 -22.24
C ASN A 131 5.50 -2.03 -23.12
N LYS A 132 5.16 -3.30 -23.39
CA LYS A 132 4.04 -3.67 -24.26
C LYS A 132 2.67 -3.33 -23.67
N HIS A 133 2.53 -3.45 -22.35
CA HIS A 133 1.26 -3.27 -21.65
C HIS A 133 1.26 -2.00 -20.77
N SER A 134 2.05 -1.00 -21.16
CA SER A 134 2.07 0.31 -20.51
C SER A 134 0.67 0.92 -20.49
N GLY A 135 0.08 1.03 -19.29
CA GLY A 135 -1.28 1.54 -19.08
C GLY A 135 -2.25 0.50 -18.48
N ASP A 136 -2.06 -0.78 -18.77
CA ASP A 136 -2.96 -1.87 -18.35
C ASP A 136 -2.44 -2.63 -17.11
N ILE A 137 -1.31 -2.19 -16.57
CA ILE A 137 -0.68 -2.84 -15.42
C ILE A 137 -1.42 -2.48 -14.15
N SER A 138 -2.07 -3.49 -13.55
CA SER A 138 -2.77 -3.35 -12.27
C SER A 138 -1.90 -3.65 -11.07
N TYR A 139 -0.84 -4.45 -11.25
CA TYR A 139 0.10 -4.76 -10.18
C TYR A 139 1.51 -5.08 -10.68
N LEU A 140 2.52 -4.64 -9.92
CA LEU A 140 3.94 -5.00 -10.08
C LEU A 140 4.52 -5.51 -8.77
N GLY A 141 5.05 -6.73 -8.78
CA GLY A 141 5.87 -7.27 -7.71
C GLY A 141 7.35 -7.15 -8.08
N ALA A 142 8.17 -6.59 -7.19
CA ALA A 142 9.60 -6.41 -7.43
C ALA A 142 10.45 -6.61 -6.17
N SER A 143 11.68 -7.07 -6.34
CA SER A 143 12.71 -7.16 -5.32
C SER A 143 13.70 -6.01 -5.49
N VAL A 144 13.81 -5.15 -4.49
CA VAL A 144 14.75 -4.02 -4.44
C VAL A 144 15.97 -4.43 -3.65
N LYS A 145 17.15 -4.44 -4.29
CA LYS A 145 18.43 -4.72 -3.61
C LYS A 145 18.94 -3.45 -2.94
N THR A 146 19.18 -3.54 -1.64
CA THR A 146 19.78 -2.49 -0.79
C THR A 146 21.14 -2.96 -0.28
N ASP A 147 21.88 -2.12 0.45
CA ASP A 147 23.20 -2.45 1.00
C ASP A 147 23.10 -3.56 2.06
N GLY A 148 23.13 -4.82 1.61
CA GLY A 148 23.14 -6.02 2.45
C GLY A 148 21.81 -6.76 2.56
N GLU A 149 20.69 -6.18 2.10
CA GLU A 149 19.36 -6.80 2.20
C GLU A 149 18.50 -6.60 0.94
N SER A 150 17.40 -7.36 0.83
CA SER A 150 16.45 -7.28 -0.27
C SER A 150 15.07 -6.95 0.29
N VAL A 151 14.44 -5.89 -0.23
CA VAL A 151 13.08 -5.49 0.11
C VAL A 151 12.16 -5.94 -1.01
N THR A 152 11.09 -6.67 -0.69
CA THR A 152 10.09 -7.02 -1.71
C THR A 152 8.94 -6.03 -1.66
N ILE A 153 8.60 -5.45 -2.80
CA ILE A 153 7.52 -4.48 -2.94
C ILE A 153 6.45 -5.00 -3.89
N GLY A 154 5.20 -4.66 -3.60
CA GLY A 154 4.04 -4.88 -4.45
C GLY A 154 3.34 -3.55 -4.69
N ILE A 155 3.28 -3.09 -5.93
CA ILE A 155 2.74 -1.78 -6.31
C ILE A 155 1.44 -1.99 -7.07
N TYR A 156 0.32 -1.53 -6.53
CA TYR A 156 -1.00 -1.62 -7.16
C TYR A 156 -1.40 -0.29 -7.77
N ASN A 157 -2.00 -0.31 -8.96
CA ASN A 157 -2.53 0.91 -9.59
C ASN A 157 -3.67 1.57 -8.78
N SER A 158 -4.27 0.84 -7.84
CA SER A 158 -5.32 1.33 -6.94
C SER A 158 -4.82 2.28 -5.84
N GLY A 159 -3.54 2.65 -5.86
CA GLY A 159 -2.93 3.51 -4.84
C GLY A 159 -2.33 2.77 -3.65
N SER A 160 -2.34 1.44 -3.65
CA SER A 160 -1.83 0.62 -2.55
C SER A 160 -0.41 0.12 -2.84
N ILE A 161 0.46 0.16 -1.82
CA ILE A 161 1.81 -0.38 -1.90
C ILE A 161 2.01 -1.32 -0.72
N ILE A 162 2.46 -2.53 -1.01
CA ILE A 162 2.82 -3.55 -0.02
C ILE A 162 4.34 -3.60 0.03
N VAL A 163 4.90 -3.61 1.24
CA VAL A 163 6.34 -3.76 1.46
C VAL A 163 6.57 -4.92 2.42
N TYR A 164 7.34 -5.91 1.99
CA TYR A 164 7.79 -7.02 2.80
C TYR A 164 9.29 -6.83 3.11
N ASN A 165 9.62 -6.69 4.40
CA ASN A 165 11.00 -6.52 4.84
C ASN A 165 11.25 -7.03 6.27
N ASN A 166 12.52 -7.28 6.61
CA ASN A 166 13.00 -7.20 7.98
C ASN A 166 13.11 -5.71 8.37
N ILE A 167 12.70 -5.35 9.59
CA ILE A 167 12.25 -4.00 9.99
C ILE A 167 13.29 -2.87 9.78
N ASP A 168 14.58 -3.16 9.67
CA ASP A 168 15.64 -2.17 9.86
C ASP A 168 16.00 -1.32 8.61
N ASN A 169 15.69 -1.77 7.39
CA ASN A 169 16.11 -1.10 6.13
C ASN A 169 14.97 -0.46 5.31
N MET A 170 13.77 -0.33 5.88
CA MET A 170 12.58 0.12 5.14
C MET A 170 12.58 1.63 4.81
N ALA A 171 13.17 2.46 5.67
CA ALA A 171 13.01 3.92 5.58
C ALA A 171 13.54 4.53 4.27
N THR A 172 14.71 4.07 3.81
CA THR A 172 15.35 4.61 2.59
C THR A 172 14.64 4.21 1.31
N VAL A 173 14.02 3.02 1.26
CA VAL A 173 13.23 2.59 0.09
C VAL A 173 11.88 3.30 0.07
N LEU A 174 11.25 3.50 1.24
CA LEU A 174 9.96 4.19 1.35
C LEU A 174 10.03 5.63 0.84
N ASP A 175 11.07 6.40 1.16
CA ASP A 175 11.18 7.78 0.69
C ASP A 175 11.26 7.85 -0.85
N VAL A 176 11.94 6.90 -1.48
CA VAL A 176 12.00 6.80 -2.94
C VAL A 176 10.67 6.39 -3.54
N ILE A 177 9.94 5.47 -2.89
CA ILE A 177 8.58 5.11 -3.28
C ILE A 177 7.67 6.36 -3.25
N LYS A 178 7.71 7.14 -2.16
CA LYS A 178 6.89 8.36 -2.02
C LYS A 178 7.17 9.37 -3.11
N GLU A 179 8.43 9.56 -3.49
CA GLU A 179 8.77 10.43 -4.62
C GLU A 179 8.15 9.95 -5.94
N GLY A 180 8.14 8.65 -6.19
CA GLY A 180 7.49 8.08 -7.38
C GLY A 180 5.97 8.19 -7.34
N VAL A 181 5.39 8.21 -6.14
CA VAL A 181 3.95 8.40 -5.92
C VAL A 181 3.53 9.85 -6.14
N VAL A 182 4.28 10.83 -5.62
CA VAL A 182 3.95 12.27 -5.74
C VAL A 182 4.38 12.85 -7.09
N GLY A 183 5.52 12.44 -7.63
CA GLY A 183 6.05 12.93 -8.91
C GLY A 183 5.24 12.53 -10.15
N GLY A 184 4.17 11.75 -9.98
CA GLY A 184 3.19 11.42 -11.03
C GLY A 184 1.91 12.26 -11.01
N GLY A 185 1.68 13.03 -9.95
CA GLY A 185 0.66 14.07 -9.95
C GLY A 185 1.20 15.30 -10.67
N GLU A 186 0.42 15.90 -11.56
CA GLU A 186 0.73 17.21 -12.14
C GLU A 186 1.21 18.18 -11.05
N GLU A 187 2.16 19.06 -11.39
CA GLU A 187 2.55 20.19 -10.57
C GLU A 187 1.29 20.96 -10.14
N VAL A 188 0.87 20.76 -8.90
CA VAL A 188 -0.12 21.64 -8.27
C VAL A 188 0.63 22.94 -7.96
N ASN A 189 0.62 23.83 -8.95
CA ASN A 189 1.02 25.22 -8.78
C ASN A 189 0.06 25.86 -7.77
N TYR A 190 0.51 26.01 -6.54
CA TYR A 190 -0.13 26.92 -5.60
C TYR A 190 0.15 28.34 -6.10
N ALA A 191 -0.86 28.94 -6.73
CA ALA A 191 -0.94 30.37 -6.99
C ALA A 191 -1.38 31.12 -5.71
#